data_AF-A0A5S4GMJ6-F1
#
_entry.id   AF-A0A5S4GMJ6-F1
#
_cell.length_a   1.000
_cell.length_b   1.000
_cell.length_c   1.000
_cell.angle_alpha   90.00
_cell.angle_beta   90.00
_cell.angle_gamma   90.00
#
_symmetry.space_group_name_H-M   'P 1'
#
loop_
_entity.id
_entity.type
_entity.pdbx_description
1 polymer ?
#
loop_
_entity_poly.entity_id
_entity_poly.type
_entity_poly.pdbx_seq_one_letter_code
_entity_poly.pdbx_strand_id
1 'polypeptide(L)'
;MNDCTDVRTSLGVYVLGALDPGERSQVEGHLERCPACRDELAGLAGLPALLGRVEREQLEQLAGPAPELLDGLLARAAERRRGPLGPLGRLAGGRGPAG
;
A
#
# COMPACT_ATOMS: atom_id res chain seq x y z
N MET A 1 -28.15 -1.38 3.82
CA MET A 1 -27.13 -2.43 4.07
C MET A 1 -25.82 -2.11 3.35
N ASN A 2 -25.86 -1.52 2.15
CA ASN A 2 -24.66 -1.04 1.44
C ASN A 2 -23.98 0.15 2.14
N ASP A 3 -24.75 1.14 2.61
CA ASP A 3 -24.18 2.32 3.33
C ASP A 3 -23.44 1.97 4.62
N CYS A 4 -23.82 0.88 5.31
CA CYS A 4 -23.10 0.44 6.51
C CYS A 4 -21.71 -0.09 6.17
N THR A 5 -21.55 -0.79 5.05
CA THR A 5 -20.25 -1.35 4.65
C THR A 5 -19.24 -0.23 4.38
N ASP A 6 -19.68 0.81 3.68
CA ASP A 6 -18.84 1.97 3.36
C ASP A 6 -18.48 2.74 4.65
N VAL A 7 -19.47 3.03 5.49
CA VAL A 7 -19.24 3.75 6.75
C VAL A 7 -18.31 2.98 7.68
N ARG A 8 -18.48 1.66 7.83
CA ARG A 8 -17.60 0.82 8.67
C ARG A 8 -16.14 0.91 8.24
N THR A 9 -15.90 0.84 6.94
CA THR A 9 -14.54 0.96 6.39
C THR A 9 -13.93 2.33 6.76
N SER A 10 -14.76 3.38 6.74
CA SER A 10 -14.34 4.74 7.09
C SER A 10 -14.20 5.01 8.59
N LEU A 11 -14.74 4.17 9.49
CA LEU A 11 -14.68 4.41 10.96
C LEU A 11 -13.25 4.47 11.49
N GLY A 12 -12.33 3.67 10.93
CA GLY A 12 -10.91 3.72 11.30
C GLY A 12 -10.26 5.05 10.96
N VAL A 13 -10.59 5.63 9.81
CA VAL A 13 -10.07 6.93 9.38
C VAL A 13 -10.75 8.06 10.17
N TYR A 14 -12.05 7.90 10.47
CA TYR A 14 -12.82 8.82 11.30
C TYR A 14 -12.23 8.97 12.70
N VAL A 15 -11.95 7.84 13.40
CA VAL A 15 -11.42 7.88 14.77
C VAL A 15 -10.00 8.45 14.84
N LEU A 16 -9.23 8.34 13.76
CA LEU A 16 -7.91 8.96 13.63
C LEU A 16 -7.97 10.44 13.18
N GLY A 17 -9.16 10.97 12.91
CA GLY A 17 -9.38 12.35 12.49
C GLY A 17 -8.93 12.66 11.07
N ALA A 18 -8.69 11.64 10.23
CA ALA A 18 -8.03 11.77 8.94
C ALA A 18 -8.98 11.85 7.73
N LEU A 19 -10.30 11.89 7.96
CA LEU A 19 -11.29 12.09 6.90
C LEU A 19 -11.36 13.56 6.45
N ASP A 20 -11.66 13.77 5.17
CA ASP A 20 -12.03 15.08 4.67
C ASP A 20 -13.40 15.53 5.25
N PRO A 21 -13.75 16.83 5.17
CA PRO A 21 -15.00 17.34 5.76
C PRO A 21 -16.28 16.71 5.18
N GLY A 22 -16.28 16.39 3.89
CA GLY A 22 -17.42 15.77 3.21
C GLY A 22 -17.61 14.31 3.61
N GLU A 23 -16.53 13.55 3.70
CA GLU A 23 -16.56 12.17 4.21
C GLU A 23 -16.97 12.13 5.68
N ARG A 24 -16.42 13.02 6.51
CA ARG A 24 -16.78 13.14 7.93
C ARG A 24 -18.29 13.38 8.11
N SER A 25 -18.85 14.32 7.36
CA SER A 25 -20.28 14.63 7.41
C SER A 25 -21.16 13.43 7.04
N GLN A 26 -20.74 12.62 6.07
CA GLN A 26 -21.45 11.40 5.67
C GLN A 26 -21.44 10.35 6.79
N VAL A 27 -20.27 10.13 7.42
CA VAL A 27 -20.14 9.21 8.56
C VAL A 27 -21.01 9.67 9.74
N GLU A 28 -20.94 10.94 10.10
CA GLU A 28 -21.72 11.52 11.22
C GLU A 28 -23.24 11.36 10.98
N GLY A 29 -23.72 11.71 9.79
CA GLY A 29 -25.12 11.54 9.42
C GLY A 29 -25.60 10.08 9.47
N HIS A 30 -24.71 9.11 9.22
CA HIS A 30 -25.04 7.69 9.38
C HIS A 30 -25.07 7.26 10.86
N LEU A 31 -24.11 7.73 11.65
CA LEU A 31 -24.00 7.40 13.08
C LEU A 31 -25.21 7.89 13.89
N GLU A 32 -25.84 8.99 13.48
CA GLU A 32 -27.11 9.46 14.06
C GLU A 32 -28.23 8.41 14.01
N ARG A 33 -28.21 7.52 13.00
CA ARG A 33 -29.33 6.63 12.67
C ARG A 33 -29.00 5.15 12.85
N CYS A 34 -27.72 4.79 12.95
CA CYS A 34 -27.28 3.40 12.98
C CYS A 34 -26.61 3.03 14.31
N PRO A 35 -27.30 2.31 15.23
CA PRO A 35 -26.69 1.82 16.47
C PRO A 35 -25.53 0.86 16.22
N ALA A 36 -25.62 -0.05 15.24
CA ALA A 36 -24.56 -1.02 14.97
C ALA A 36 -23.22 -0.36 14.60
N CYS A 37 -23.24 0.71 13.79
CA CYS A 37 -22.02 1.44 13.45
C CYS A 37 -21.51 2.30 14.62
N ARG A 38 -22.38 2.73 15.55
CA ARG A 38 -21.95 3.39 16.80
C ARG A 38 -21.26 2.42 17.75
N ASP A 39 -21.77 1.19 17.86
CA ASP A 39 -21.14 0.14 18.67
C ASP A 39 -19.76 -0.23 18.11
N GLU A 40 -19.64 -0.30 16.79
CA GLU A 40 -18.36 -0.54 16.12
C GLU A 40 -17.38 0.61 16.34
N LEU A 41 -17.82 1.86 16.22
CA LEU A 41 -17.02 3.04 16.54
C LEU A 41 -16.54 3.03 18.00
N ALA A 42 -17.41 2.65 18.94
CA ALA A 42 -17.05 2.53 20.35
C ALA A 42 -15.94 1.48 20.57
N GLY A 43 -15.97 0.37 19.80
CA GLY A 43 -14.91 -0.63 19.77
C GLY A 43 -13.56 -0.10 19.29
N LEU A 44 -13.54 0.95 18.46
CA LEU A 44 -12.33 1.57 17.92
C LEU A 44 -11.79 2.72 18.78
N ALA A 45 -12.53 3.21 19.78
CA ALA A 45 -12.19 4.41 20.53
C ALA A 45 -10.82 4.36 21.25
N GLY A 46 -10.33 3.16 21.58
CA GLY A 46 -9.00 2.97 22.19
C GLY A 46 -7.82 3.01 21.22
N LEU A 47 -8.06 2.89 19.91
CA LEU A 47 -7.00 2.78 18.90
C LEU A 47 -6.09 4.01 18.85
N PRO A 48 -6.58 5.27 18.85
CA PRO A 48 -5.70 6.43 18.81
C PRO A 48 -4.68 6.45 19.95
N ALA A 49 -5.11 6.09 21.16
CA ALA A 49 -4.24 6.04 22.33
C ALA A 49 -3.19 4.92 22.26
N LEU A 50 -3.54 3.77 21.66
CA LEU A 50 -2.59 2.68 21.44
C LEU A 50 -1.55 3.04 20.38
N LEU A 51 -1.98 3.63 19.26
CA LEU A 51 -1.10 4.05 18.18
C LEU A 51 -0.17 5.19 18.61
N GLY A 52 -0.62 6.08 19.50
CA GLY A 52 0.20 7.14 20.08
C GLY A 52 1.35 6.66 20.97
N ARG A 53 1.44 5.36 21.29
CA ARG A 53 2.58 4.77 22.03
C ARG A 53 3.75 4.37 21.14
N VAL A 54 3.59 4.45 19.83
CA VAL A 54 4.65 4.10 18.89
C VAL A 54 5.58 5.30 18.78
N GLU A 55 6.81 5.13 19.27
CA GLU A 55 7.86 6.14 19.19
C GLU A 55 8.42 6.24 17.77
N ARG A 56 8.96 7.41 17.41
CA ARG A 56 9.50 7.66 16.06
C ARG A 56 10.65 6.72 15.73
N GLU A 57 11.50 6.43 16.69
CA GLU A 57 12.66 5.54 16.53
C GLU A 57 12.23 4.10 16.21
N GLN A 58 11.06 3.67 16.71
CA GLN A 58 10.48 2.37 16.39
C GLN A 58 9.94 2.34 14.96
N LEU A 59 9.36 3.45 14.49
CA LEU A 59 8.91 3.60 13.10
C LEU A 59 10.10 3.58 12.12
N GLU A 60 11.20 4.25 12.46
CA GLU A 60 12.40 4.30 11.62
C GLU A 60 13.04 2.91 11.45
N GLN A 61 13.02 2.07 12.48
CA GLN A 61 13.51 0.69 12.39
C GLN A 61 12.62 -0.21 11.51
N LEU A 62 11.36 0.16 11.32
CA LEU A 62 10.41 -0.53 10.44
C LEU A 62 10.38 0.04 9.01
N ALA A 63 11.13 1.12 8.75
CA ALA A 63 11.08 1.85 7.49
C ALA A 63 11.75 1.09 6.35
N GLY A 64 10.99 0.16 5.76
CA GLY A 64 11.26 -0.47 4.48
C GLY A 64 12.43 -1.45 4.48
N PRO A 65 12.55 -2.24 3.41
CA PRO A 65 13.72 -3.08 3.22
C PRO A 65 14.97 -2.21 3.07
N ALA A 66 16.11 -2.73 3.56
CA ALA A 66 17.40 -2.09 3.39
C ALA A 66 17.64 -1.77 1.89
N PRO A 67 18.21 -0.61 1.54
CA PRO A 67 18.38 -0.18 0.14
C PRO A 67 19.07 -1.23 -0.74
N GLU A 68 19.99 -1.99 -0.15
CA GLU A 68 20.78 -3.03 -0.81
C GLU A 68 19.92 -4.22 -1.26
N LEU A 69 18.73 -4.42 -0.65
CA LEU A 69 17.82 -5.49 -1.03
C LEU A 69 17.30 -5.28 -2.46
N LEU A 70 16.96 -4.04 -2.84
CA LEU A 70 16.46 -3.75 -4.18
C LEU A 70 17.53 -4.03 -5.23
N ASP A 71 18.74 -3.52 -5.02
CA ASP A 71 19.86 -3.73 -5.93
C ASP A 71 20.19 -5.22 -6.08
N GLY A 72 20.20 -5.95 -4.96
CA GLY A 72 20.40 -7.40 -4.96
C GLY A 72 19.30 -8.17 -5.71
N LEU A 73 18.04 -7.77 -5.57
CA LEU A 73 16.92 -8.37 -6.31
C LEU A 73 17.01 -8.08 -7.81
N LEU A 74 17.36 -6.85 -8.20
CA LEU A 74 17.54 -6.46 -9.60
C LEU A 74 18.71 -7.20 -10.25
N ALA A 75 19.83 -7.36 -9.54
CA ALA A 75 20.97 -8.13 -10.00
C ALA A 75 20.59 -9.59 -10.28
N ARG A 76 19.95 -10.26 -9.31
CA ARG A 76 19.47 -11.65 -9.45
C ARG A 76 18.46 -11.80 -10.59
N ALA A 77 17.55 -10.85 -10.75
CA ALA A 77 16.60 -10.86 -11.85
C ALA A 77 17.31 -10.72 -13.21
N ALA A 78 18.36 -9.90 -13.29
CA ALA A 78 19.17 -9.74 -14.49
C ALA A 78 19.99 -10.99 -14.82
N GLU A 79 20.55 -11.68 -13.82
CA GLU A 79 21.24 -12.97 -13.98
C GLU A 79 20.31 -14.04 -14.54
N ARG A 80 19.07 -14.16 -14.01
CA ARG A 80 18.07 -15.09 -14.55
C ARG A 80 17.71 -14.81 -16.01
N ARG A 81 17.61 -13.52 -16.40
CA ARG A 81 17.41 -13.13 -17.81
C ARG A 81 18.59 -13.49 -18.71
N ARG A 82 19.80 -13.62 -18.15
CA ARG A 82 21.04 -13.99 -18.85
C ARG A 82 21.32 -15.50 -18.85
N GLY A 83 20.33 -16.33 -18.50
CA GLY A 83 20.44 -17.80 -18.57
C GLY A 83 20.84 -18.33 -19.96
N PRO A 84 21.11 -19.64 -20.09
CA PRO A 84 21.93 -20.23 -21.17
C PRO A 84 21.36 -20.08 -22.60
N LEU A 85 20.13 -19.59 -22.74
CA LEU A 85 19.62 -19.07 -23.99
C LEU A 85 19.89 -17.56 -24.03
N GLY A 86 21.15 -17.20 -24.30
CA GLY A 86 21.54 -15.82 -24.61
C GLY A 86 20.79 -15.30 -25.85
N PRO A 87 20.92 -14.00 -26.21
CA PRO A 87 20.20 -13.42 -27.33
C PRO A 87 20.65 -14.09 -28.64
N LEU A 88 19.97 -15.15 -29.04
CA LEU A 88 20.02 -15.68 -30.40
C LEU A 88 19.43 -14.60 -31.31
N GLY A 89 20.27 -13.69 -31.79
CA GLY A 89 19.78 -12.59 -32.61
C GLY A 89 20.75 -11.46 -32.91
N ARG A 90 22.04 -11.73 -33.10
CA ARG A 90 22.88 -10.83 -33.92
C ARG A 90 23.71 -11.66 -34.88
N LEU A 91 23.03 -12.25 -35.87
CA LEU A 91 23.71 -12.69 -37.09
C LEU A 91 24.14 -11.43 -37.85
N ALA A 92 25.37 -11.03 -37.57
CA ALA A 92 26.16 -10.25 -38.49
C ALA A 92 26.43 -11.10 -39.74
N GLY A 93 26.11 -10.55 -40.90
CA GLY A 93 26.50 -11.03 -42.22
C GLY A 93 25.86 -10.08 -43.22
N GLY A 94 26.55 -9.43 -44.14
CA GLY A 94 27.87 -9.63 -44.69
C GLY A 94 27.79 -9.04 -46.09
N ARG A 95 28.72 -8.15 -46.41
CA ARG A 95 28.81 -7.37 -47.66
C ARG A 95 29.01 -8.28 -48.89
N GLY A 96 28.38 -7.96 -50.03
CA GLY A 96 28.67 -8.53 -51.36
C GLY A 96 27.84 -7.89 -52.50
N PRO A 97 28.32 -7.87 -53.77
CA PRO A 97 28.39 -6.64 -54.56
C PRO A 97 27.47 -6.53 -55.80
N ALA A 98 27.62 -5.38 -56.48
CA ALA A 98 27.00 -4.89 -57.70
C ALA A 98 26.71 -5.90 -58.84
N GLY A 99 25.61 -5.62 -59.54
CA GLY A 99 25.24 -6.13 -60.86
C GLY A 99 24.10 -5.29 -61.40
#